data_AF-F4GUS9-F1
#
_entry.id   AF-F4GUS9-F1
#
_cell.length_a   1.000
_cell.length_b   1.000
_cell.length_c   1.000
_cell.angle_alpha   90.00
_cell.angle_beta   90.00
_cell.angle_gamma   90.00
#
_symmetry.space_group_name_H-M   'P 1'
#
loop_
_entity.id
_entity.type
_entity.pdbx_description
1 polymer ?
#
loop_
_entity_poly.entity_id
_entity_poly.type
_entity_poly.pdbx_seq_one_letter_code
_entity_poly.pdbx_strand_id
1 'polypeptide(L)'
;MGDLIDFDATELTEACGYPWDDEITTLPIAGDFMTEVEFFHQASRSLILTDFIENFEPQKLRWPWRWLARIGGVVHPDGGMPRDMRYTFSKQRQQMKTAIQRMIAWQPERIILAHGRCYERNGAYELTRAFRWLLDGSD
;
A
#
# COMPACT_ATOMS: atom_id res chain seq x y z
N MET A 1 18.06 10.45 -23.56
CA MET A 1 16.92 9.51 -23.55
C MET A 1 15.99 10.00 -22.46
N GLY A 2 14.86 10.63 -22.82
CA GLY A 2 13.89 11.15 -21.84
C GLY A 2 13.28 12.51 -22.11
N ASP A 3 13.45 13.15 -23.27
CA ASP A 3 12.58 14.27 -23.65
C ASP A 3 11.31 13.67 -24.28
N LEU A 4 10.25 13.39 -23.50
CA LEU A 4 8.87 13.34 -24.02
C LEU A 4 7.76 13.14 -22.97
N ILE A 5 7.84 13.79 -21.80
CA ILE A 5 6.65 14.03 -20.98
C ILE A 5 6.77 15.45 -20.41
N ASP A 6 6.27 16.43 -21.17
CA ASP A 6 6.22 17.84 -20.80
C ASP A 6 4.77 18.32 -20.91
N PHE A 7 4.03 18.11 -19.84
CA PHE A 7 2.69 18.65 -19.65
C PHE A 7 2.58 19.18 -18.23
N ASP A 8 1.68 20.14 -18.01
CA ASP A 8 1.39 20.66 -16.68
C ASP A 8 0.99 19.52 -15.75
N ALA A 9 1.87 19.22 -14.81
CA ALA A 9 1.71 18.13 -13.85
C ALA A 9 1.93 18.65 -12.43
N THR A 10 1.31 17.99 -11.47
CA THR A 10 1.55 18.22 -10.05
C THR A 10 1.98 16.90 -9.43
N GLU A 11 3.13 16.92 -8.76
CA GLU A 11 3.63 15.74 -8.06
C GLU A 11 2.77 15.43 -6.83
N LEU A 12 2.61 14.13 -6.54
CA LEU A 12 1.86 13.64 -5.39
C LEU A 12 2.75 13.52 -4.13
N THR A 13 3.47 14.59 -3.79
CA THR A 13 4.44 14.61 -2.69
C THR A 13 3.87 15.17 -1.39
N GLU A 14 2.75 15.88 -1.45
CA GLU A 14 2.12 16.53 -0.31
C GLU A 14 0.93 15.72 0.22
N ALA A 15 0.51 15.99 1.45
CA ALA A 15 -0.67 15.33 2.04
C ALA A 15 -2.00 16.01 1.67
N CYS A 16 -1.94 17.20 1.06
CA CYS A 16 -3.07 18.02 0.64
C CYS A 16 -2.61 19.02 -0.43
N GLY A 17 -3.54 19.85 -0.93
CA GLY A 17 -3.36 20.74 -2.08
C GLY A 17 -3.95 20.18 -3.37
N TYR A 18 -4.74 19.09 -3.30
CA TYR A 18 -5.31 18.44 -4.47
C TYR A 18 -6.80 18.73 -4.64
N PRO A 19 -7.33 18.73 -5.87
CA PRO A 19 -8.75 19.00 -6.13
C PRO A 19 -9.75 18.05 -5.46
N TRP A 20 -9.28 16.92 -4.90
CA TRP A 20 -10.09 15.87 -4.28
C TRP A 20 -9.97 15.80 -2.76
N ASP A 21 -9.24 16.71 -2.11
CA ASP A 21 -8.92 16.65 -0.67
C ASP A 21 -10.16 16.59 0.24
N ASP A 22 -11.29 17.17 -0.21
CA ASP A 22 -12.55 17.17 0.54
C ASP A 22 -13.15 15.76 0.67
N GLU A 23 -12.83 14.84 -0.24
CA GLU A 23 -13.42 13.50 -0.29
C GLU A 23 -12.39 12.38 -0.04
N ILE A 24 -11.15 12.60 -0.48
CA ILE A 24 -10.08 11.61 -0.50
C ILE A 24 -8.87 12.16 0.24
N THR A 25 -8.50 11.50 1.32
CA THR A 25 -7.23 11.78 2.00
C THR A 25 -6.08 11.15 1.23
N THR A 26 -5.08 11.95 0.87
CA THR A 26 -3.81 11.50 0.28
C THR A 26 -2.76 11.30 1.37
N LEU A 27 -2.01 10.20 1.30
CA LEU A 27 -0.94 9.87 2.24
C LEU A 27 0.31 9.41 1.49
N PRO A 28 1.25 10.32 1.23
CA PRO A 28 2.58 9.98 0.76
C PRO A 28 3.36 9.26 1.86
N ILE A 29 4.05 8.18 1.50
CA ILE A 29 4.93 7.40 2.36
C ILE A 29 6.29 7.32 1.65
N ALA A 30 7.20 8.21 2.04
CA ALA A 30 8.53 8.27 1.45
C ALA A 30 9.40 7.09 1.91
N GLY A 31 10.04 6.43 0.94
CA GLY A 31 11.10 5.45 1.15
C GLY A 31 12.45 5.98 0.67
N ASP A 32 13.49 5.15 0.75
CA ASP A 32 14.85 5.51 0.31
C ASP A 32 14.99 5.68 -1.21
N PHE A 33 14.17 4.96 -1.98
CA PHE A 33 14.27 4.87 -3.44
C PHE A 33 13.00 5.31 -4.16
N MET A 34 11.84 5.12 -3.55
CA MET A 34 10.54 5.48 -4.11
C MET A 34 9.63 6.04 -3.02
N THR A 35 8.57 6.74 -3.42
CA THR A 35 7.48 7.17 -2.55
C THR A 35 6.22 6.45 -2.98
N GLU A 36 5.57 5.77 -2.05
CA GLU A 36 4.20 5.26 -2.25
C GLU A 36 3.21 6.35 -1.88
N VAL A 37 2.06 6.36 -2.54
CA VAL A 37 0.99 7.31 -2.23
C VAL A 37 -0.32 6.57 -2.09
N GLU A 38 -0.83 6.57 -0.87
CA GLU A 38 -2.06 5.88 -0.52
C GLU A 38 -3.23 6.84 -0.41
N PHE A 39 -4.42 6.33 -0.72
CA PHE A 39 -5.62 7.14 -0.74
C PHE A 39 -6.71 6.55 0.14
N PHE A 40 -7.39 7.39 0.90
CA PHE A 40 -8.52 6.98 1.70
C PHE A 40 -9.76 7.79 1.34
N HIS A 41 -10.73 7.13 0.72
CA HIS A 41 -12.02 7.71 0.41
C HIS A 41 -12.95 7.62 1.62
N GLN A 42 -13.30 8.78 2.18
CA GLN A 42 -13.94 8.88 3.48
C GLN A 42 -15.37 8.32 3.48
N ALA A 43 -16.17 8.72 2.49
CA ALA A 43 -17.60 8.39 2.44
C ALA A 43 -17.85 6.88 2.33
N SER A 44 -17.05 6.17 1.52
CA SER A 44 -17.17 4.71 1.41
C SER A 44 -16.31 3.96 2.43
N ARG A 45 -15.40 4.62 3.14
CA ARG A 45 -14.39 3.96 3.99
C ARG A 45 -13.52 2.96 3.23
N SER A 46 -13.14 3.32 2.00
CA SER A 46 -12.24 2.52 1.17
C SER A 46 -10.82 3.06 1.27
N LEU A 47 -9.89 2.20 1.70
CA LEU A 47 -8.46 2.46 1.53
C LEU A 47 -8.04 1.90 0.18
N ILE A 48 -7.33 2.68 -0.60
CA ILE A 48 -6.73 2.29 -1.87
C ILE A 48 -5.24 2.20 -1.61
N LEU A 49 -4.71 0.98 -1.77
CA LEU A 49 -3.28 0.72 -1.70
C LEU A 49 -2.72 0.49 -3.10
N THR A 50 -1.61 1.15 -3.41
CA THR A 50 -0.82 0.86 -4.60
C THR A 50 -0.06 -0.45 -4.43
N ASP A 51 1.25 -0.42 -4.20
CA ASP A 51 2.08 -1.63 -4.14
C ASP A 51 2.38 -2.07 -2.70
N PHE A 52 1.90 -1.32 -1.71
CA PHE A 52 2.19 -1.53 -0.29
C PHE A 52 1.59 -2.81 0.28
N ILE A 53 0.53 -3.33 -0.35
CA ILE A 53 0.04 -4.70 -0.18
C ILE A 53 -0.27 -5.28 -1.55
N GLU A 54 0.28 -6.46 -1.81
CA GLU A 54 -0.09 -7.27 -2.97
C GLU A 54 -0.81 -8.54 -2.51
N ASN A 55 -1.89 -8.93 -3.20
CA ASN A 55 -2.72 -10.08 -2.83
C ASN A 55 -3.07 -10.96 -4.03
N PHE A 56 -2.05 -11.43 -4.74
CA PHE A 56 -2.23 -12.18 -5.98
C PHE A 56 -2.98 -13.50 -5.78
N GLU A 57 -3.96 -13.74 -6.64
CA GLU A 57 -4.66 -15.01 -6.74
C GLU A 57 -3.77 -16.07 -7.42
N PRO A 58 -3.34 -17.13 -6.72
CA PRO A 58 -2.39 -18.10 -7.26
C PRO A 58 -2.80 -18.69 -8.62
N GLN A 59 -4.10 -18.96 -8.80
CA GLN A 59 -4.68 -19.52 -10.02
C GLN A 59 -4.48 -18.63 -11.25
N LYS A 60 -4.38 -17.30 -11.05
CA LYS A 60 -4.14 -16.33 -12.13
C LYS A 60 -2.66 -16.20 -12.48
N LEU A 61 -1.76 -16.71 -11.63
CA LEU A 61 -0.32 -16.68 -11.88
C LEU A 61 0.14 -17.94 -12.61
N ARG A 62 0.93 -17.75 -13.66
CA ARG A 62 1.63 -18.85 -14.36
C ARG A 62 2.86 -19.28 -13.55
N TRP A 63 3.34 -20.49 -13.83
CA TRP A 63 4.70 -20.88 -13.43
C TRP A 63 5.73 -20.03 -14.20
N PRO A 64 6.83 -19.53 -13.59
CA PRO A 64 7.27 -19.69 -12.20
C PRO A 64 6.74 -18.61 -11.23
N TRP A 65 6.05 -17.58 -11.72
CA TRP A 65 5.60 -16.42 -10.94
C TRP A 65 4.76 -16.77 -9.72
N ARG A 66 3.96 -17.83 -9.80
CA ARG A 66 3.21 -18.34 -8.63
C ARG A 66 4.10 -18.68 -7.45
N TRP A 67 5.30 -19.22 -7.68
CA TRP A 67 6.24 -19.53 -6.60
C TRP A 67 6.96 -18.30 -6.09
N LEU A 68 7.37 -17.41 -6.99
CA LEU A 68 7.98 -16.14 -6.60
C LEU A 68 7.03 -15.31 -5.74
N ALA A 69 5.76 -15.20 -6.12
CA ALA A 69 4.73 -14.52 -5.32
C ALA A 69 4.55 -15.16 -3.93
N ARG A 70 4.57 -16.49 -3.84
CA ARG A 70 4.51 -17.18 -2.53
C ARG A 70 5.71 -16.88 -1.66
N ILE A 71 6.91 -16.88 -2.25
CA ILE A 71 8.14 -16.51 -1.54
C ILE A 71 8.09 -15.04 -1.14
N GLY A 72 7.56 -14.15 -1.97
CA GLY A 72 7.36 -12.74 -1.66
C GLY A 72 6.35 -12.49 -0.53
N GLY A 73 5.49 -13.46 -0.21
CA GLY A 73 4.43 -13.30 0.79
C GLY A 73 3.25 -12.46 0.30
N VAL A 74 3.03 -12.42 -1.01
CA VAL A 74 2.09 -11.50 -1.69
C VAL A 74 0.87 -12.23 -2.27
N VAL A 75 0.51 -13.38 -1.68
CA VAL A 75 -0.45 -14.32 -2.25
C VAL A 75 -1.70 -14.44 -1.39
N HIS A 76 -2.86 -14.39 -2.05
CA HIS A 76 -4.17 -14.61 -1.44
C HIS A 76 -4.26 -15.98 -0.73
N PRO A 77 -4.87 -16.06 0.47
CA PRO A 77 -5.65 -15.02 1.17
C PRO A 77 -4.87 -14.05 2.03
N ASP A 78 -3.57 -14.29 2.23
CA ASP A 78 -2.79 -13.62 3.25
C ASP A 78 -1.77 -12.62 2.69
N GLY A 79 -2.01 -12.08 1.51
CA GLY A 79 -1.13 -11.11 0.85
C GLY A 79 -0.76 -9.94 1.77
N GLY A 80 0.45 -9.41 1.56
CA GLY A 80 1.03 -8.34 2.37
C GLY A 80 2.08 -7.57 1.57
N MET A 81 2.87 -6.78 2.27
CA MET A 81 3.94 -5.99 1.63
C MET A 81 5.01 -6.90 1.02
N PRO A 82 5.34 -6.74 -0.28
CA PRO A 82 6.42 -7.45 -0.95
C PRO A 82 7.74 -7.32 -0.20
N ARG A 83 8.53 -8.40 -0.15
CA ARG A 83 9.78 -8.44 0.64
C ARG A 83 10.82 -7.45 0.16
N ASP A 84 10.97 -7.31 -1.15
CA ASP A 84 11.78 -6.29 -1.81
C ASP A 84 11.36 -4.88 -1.38
N MET A 85 10.06 -4.61 -1.36
CA MET A 85 9.54 -3.32 -0.88
C MET A 85 9.89 -3.06 0.59
N ARG A 86 9.89 -4.07 1.46
CA ARG A 86 10.33 -3.90 2.87
C ARG A 86 11.77 -3.40 2.96
N TYR A 87 12.65 -3.79 2.04
CA TYR A 87 14.02 -3.28 2.00
C TYR A 87 14.05 -1.81 1.57
N THR A 88 13.21 -1.40 0.62
CA THR A 88 13.08 0.01 0.19
C THR A 88 12.70 0.96 1.32
N PHE A 89 11.91 0.47 2.29
CA PHE A 89 11.48 1.24 3.46
C PHE A 89 12.27 0.93 4.74
N SER A 90 13.35 0.16 4.65
CA SER A 90 14.07 -0.32 5.84
C SER A 90 14.69 0.81 6.67
N LYS A 91 15.17 1.90 6.04
CA LYS A 91 15.66 3.09 6.77
C LYS A 91 14.54 4.00 7.26
N GLN A 92 13.37 3.96 6.63
CA GLN A 92 12.15 4.71 6.99
C GLN A 92 11.18 3.88 7.84
N ARG A 93 11.67 2.83 8.51
CA ARG A 93 10.83 1.86 9.23
C ARG A 93 9.83 2.52 10.19
N GLN A 94 10.26 3.56 10.92
CA GLN A 94 9.40 4.27 11.88
C GLN A 94 8.34 5.15 11.20
N GLN A 95 8.68 5.76 10.07
CA GLN A 95 7.75 6.57 9.26
C GLN A 95 6.69 5.66 8.64
N MET A 96 7.12 4.52 8.09
CA MET A 96 6.23 3.46 7.61
C MET A 96 5.30 2.96 8.71
N LYS A 97 5.81 2.67 9.92
CA LYS A 97 4.99 2.24 11.08
C LYS A 97 3.92 3.29 11.42
N THR A 98 4.30 4.57 11.42
CA THR A 98 3.39 5.69 11.70
C THR A 98 2.30 5.81 10.62
N ALA A 99 2.67 5.70 9.35
CA ALA A 99 1.73 5.72 8.24
C ALA A 99 0.72 4.57 8.32
N ILE A 100 1.19 3.35 8.62
CA ILE A 100 0.33 2.18 8.80
C ILE A 100 -0.62 2.35 9.99
N GLN A 101 -0.13 2.86 11.12
CA GLN A 101 -0.97 3.16 12.28
C GLN A 101 -2.05 4.21 11.94
N ARG A 102 -1.72 5.23 11.14
CA ARG A 102 -2.68 6.21 10.64
C ARG A 102 -3.75 5.55 9.74
N MET A 103 -3.34 4.69 8.80
CA MET A 103 -4.26 3.95 7.95
C MET A 103 -5.19 3.02 8.74
N ILE A 104 -4.69 2.35 9.78
CA ILE A 104 -5.50 1.53 10.68
C ILE A 104 -6.48 2.41 11.47
N ALA A 105 -6.01 3.54 12.00
CA ALA A 105 -6.83 4.48 12.77
C ALA A 105 -7.95 5.11 11.95
N TRP A 106 -7.79 5.22 10.63
CA TRP A 106 -8.90 5.58 9.76
C TRP A 106 -10.06 4.59 9.86
N GLN A 107 -9.82 3.31 10.16
CA GLN A 107 -10.78 2.20 10.25
C GLN A 107 -11.41 1.74 8.92
N PRO A 108 -10.64 1.55 7.83
CA PRO A 108 -11.22 1.22 6.52
C PRO A 108 -12.08 -0.05 6.58
N GLU A 109 -13.23 -0.01 5.90
CA GLU A 109 -14.10 -1.19 5.74
C GLU A 109 -13.51 -2.11 4.68
N ARG A 110 -12.98 -1.54 3.59
CA ARG A 110 -12.39 -2.27 2.47
C ARG A 110 -11.03 -1.74 2.08
N ILE A 111 -10.22 -2.62 1.50
CA ILE A 111 -8.94 -2.29 0.89
C ILE A 111 -9.00 -2.65 -0.58
N ILE A 112 -8.85 -1.64 -1.43
CA ILE A 112 -8.71 -1.76 -2.88
C ILE A 112 -7.22 -1.85 -3.17
N LEU A 113 -6.80 -2.85 -3.93
CA LEU A 113 -5.39 -3.10 -4.23
C LEU A 113 -5.13 -2.93 -5.72
N ALA A 114 -3.98 -2.38 -6.10
CA ALA A 114 -3.52 -2.40 -7.49
C ALA A 114 -3.29 -3.84 -7.99
N HIS A 115 -2.91 -4.74 -7.07
CA HIS A 115 -2.49 -6.09 -7.39
C HIS A 115 -3.25 -7.18 -6.63
N GLY A 116 -4.01 -7.96 -7.40
CA GLY A 116 -4.67 -9.17 -6.91
C GLY A 116 -6.07 -8.90 -6.33
N ARG A 117 -6.45 -9.65 -5.30
CA ARG A 117 -7.81 -9.63 -4.76
C ARG A 117 -7.97 -8.59 -3.66
N CYS A 118 -8.88 -7.65 -3.86
CA CYS A 118 -9.29 -6.67 -2.86
C CYS A 118 -9.90 -7.33 -1.62
N TYR A 119 -9.79 -6.65 -0.48
CA TYR A 119 -10.48 -7.02 0.76
C TYR A 119 -11.77 -6.21 0.85
N GLU A 120 -12.92 -6.85 0.67
CA GLU A 120 -14.22 -6.15 0.63
C GLU A 120 -14.75 -5.73 2.02
N ARG A 121 -14.23 -6.36 3.08
CA ARG A 121 -14.64 -6.17 4.47
C ARG A 121 -13.44 -6.25 5.41
N ASN A 122 -13.60 -5.74 6.63
CA ASN A 122 -12.62 -5.79 7.71
C ASN A 122 -11.24 -5.20 7.35
N GLY A 123 -11.19 -4.15 6.53
CA GLY A 123 -9.93 -3.56 6.06
C GLY A 123 -8.93 -3.20 7.17
N ALA A 124 -9.36 -2.61 8.28
CA ALA A 124 -8.48 -2.30 9.40
C ALA A 124 -7.80 -3.55 10.03
N TYR A 125 -8.55 -4.65 10.09
CA TYR A 125 -8.02 -5.94 10.55
C TYR A 125 -7.00 -6.50 9.55
N GLU A 126 -7.32 -6.45 8.26
CA GLU A 126 -6.41 -6.93 7.20
C GLU A 126 -5.11 -6.13 7.14
N LEU A 127 -5.16 -4.81 7.34
CA LEU A 127 -3.96 -3.97 7.50
C LEU A 127 -3.11 -4.44 8.68
N THR A 128 -3.73 -4.62 9.84
CA THR A 128 -3.04 -5.06 11.06
C THR A 128 -2.39 -6.43 10.85
N ARG A 129 -3.11 -7.37 10.20
CA ARG A 129 -2.59 -8.69 9.85
C ARG A 129 -1.40 -8.62 8.90
N ALA A 130 -1.51 -7.85 7.82
CA ALA A 130 -0.48 -7.71 6.79
C ALA A 130 0.80 -7.05 7.32
N PHE A 131 0.67 -6.12 8.27
CA PHE A 131 1.76 -5.37 8.86
C PHE A 131 2.14 -5.79 10.29
N ARG A 132 1.64 -6.93 10.78
CA ARG A 132 1.94 -7.44 12.14
C ARG A 132 3.44 -7.49 12.46
N TRP A 133 4.24 -7.90 11.47
CA TRP A 133 5.70 -7.99 11.56
C TRP A 133 6.37 -6.64 11.85
N LEU A 134 5.71 -5.54 11.48
CA LEU A 134 6.19 -4.19 11.70
C LEU A 134 5.69 -3.61 13.04
N LEU A 135 4.42 -3.91 13.36
CA LEU A 135 3.69 -3.39 14.52
C LEU A 135 4.14 -4.04 15.82
N ASP A 136 4.32 -5.37 15.81
CA ASP A 136 4.67 -6.18 16.98
C ASP A 136 6.19 -6.22 17.25
N GLY A 137 7.00 -5.86 16.25
CA GLY A 137 8.45 -5.75 16.40
C GLY A 137 8.81 -4.52 17.25
N SER A 138 9.34 -4.78 18.45
CA SER A 138 10.16 -3.83 19.22
C SER A 138 11.39 -3.45 18.40
N ASP A 139 11.82 -2.20 18.49
CA ASP A 139 13.08 -1.71 17.92
C ASP A 139 14.30 -2.52 18.36
#